data_AF-A0AAD6ZGE5-F1
#
_entry.id   AF-A0AAD6ZGE5-F1
#
_cell.length_a   1.000
_cell.length_b   1.000
_cell.length_c   1.000
_cell.angle_alpha   90.00
_cell.angle_beta   90.00
_cell.angle_gamma   90.00
#
_symmetry.space_group_name_H-M   'P 1'
#
loop_
_entity.id
_entity.type
_entity.pdbx_description
1 polymer ?
#
loop_
_entity_poly.entity_id
_entity_poly.type
_entity_poly.pdbx_seq_one_letter_code
_entity_poly.pdbx_strand_id
1 'polypeptide(L)'
;VCQQVEGKYQVETGKTISLGHHTLRCLVNGGKSKSLSNEAKGWLLPDEVEVVIRYAIEVTNHRFPLTHRRLKEHVDEICTARLGSQF
;
A
#
# COMPACT_ATOMS: atom_id res chain seq x y z
N VAL A 1 -10.88 10.69 23.99
CA VAL A 1 -9.97 11.11 22.89
C VAL A 1 -10.20 10.28 21.63
N CYS A 2 -10.02 8.95 21.63
CA CYS A 2 -10.20 8.12 20.43
C CYS A 2 -11.61 8.26 19.82
N GLN A 3 -12.66 8.05 20.61
CA GLN A 3 -14.06 8.23 20.19
C GLN A 3 -14.38 9.63 19.65
N GLN A 4 -13.70 10.67 20.16
CA GLN A 4 -13.91 12.03 19.67
C GLN A 4 -13.28 12.23 18.28
N VAL A 5 -12.09 11.63 18.05
CA VAL A 5 -11.42 11.67 16.75
C VAL A 5 -12.20 10.83 15.73
N GLU A 6 -12.66 9.64 16.13
CA GLU A 6 -13.52 8.78 15.30
C GLU A 6 -14.83 9.48 14.93
N GLY A 7 -15.50 10.11 15.90
CA GLY A 7 -16.73 10.86 15.65
C GLY A 7 -16.54 12.04 14.71
N LYS A 8 -15.46 12.82 14.87
CA LYS A 8 -15.12 13.90 13.92
C LYS A 8 -14.89 13.36 12.50
N TYR A 9 -14.11 12.28 12.39
CA TYR A 9 -13.84 11.66 11.09
C TYR A 9 -15.12 11.12 10.43
N GLN A 10 -16.03 10.54 11.21
CA GLN A 10 -17.31 10.06 10.72
C GLN A 10 -18.19 11.21 10.21
N VAL A 11 -18.23 12.34 10.91
CA VAL A 11 -18.98 13.53 10.46
C VAL A 11 -18.42 14.08 9.15
N GLU A 12 -17.09 14.11 8.99
CA GLU A 12 -16.43 14.67 7.82
C GLU A 12 -16.48 13.76 6.58
N THR A 13 -16.34 12.45 6.77
CA THR A 13 -16.19 11.49 5.65
C THR A 13 -17.35 10.51 5.50
N GLY A 14 -18.26 10.45 6.47
CA GLY A 14 -19.33 9.46 6.53
C GLY A 14 -18.88 8.04 6.89
N LYS A 15 -17.57 7.82 7.13
CA LYS A 15 -16.99 6.50 7.39
C LYS A 15 -16.70 6.33 8.87
N THR A 16 -17.16 5.21 9.43
CA THR A 16 -16.83 4.83 10.81
C THR A 16 -15.51 4.06 10.82
N ILE A 17 -14.56 4.54 11.62
CA ILE A 17 -13.29 3.86 11.87
C ILE A 17 -13.16 3.57 13.36
N SER A 18 -12.44 2.50 13.70
CA SER A 18 -12.04 2.22 15.08
C SER A 18 -10.54 2.46 15.24
N LEU A 19 -10.19 3.32 16.19
CA LEU A 19 -8.85 3.76 16.51
C LEU A 19 -8.48 3.24 17.90
N GLY A 20 -7.52 2.32 17.94
CA GLY A 20 -6.93 1.88 19.19
C GLY A 20 -6.17 3.01 19.90
N HIS A 21 -6.28 3.08 21.23
CA HIS A 21 -5.54 4.03 22.07
C HIS A 21 -4.03 4.01 21.81
N HIS A 22 -3.45 2.82 21.61
CA HIS A 22 -2.04 2.66 21.32
C HIS A 22 -1.64 3.31 19.99
N THR A 23 -2.45 3.14 18.95
CA THR A 23 -2.22 3.74 17.64
C THR A 23 -2.18 5.25 17.72
N LEU A 24 -3.15 5.86 18.40
CA LEU A 24 -3.19 7.32 18.58
C LEU A 24 -2.00 7.83 19.40
N ARG A 25 -1.63 7.14 20.48
CA ARG A 25 -0.44 7.48 21.27
C ARG A 25 0.84 7.41 20.43
N CYS A 26 1.01 6.35 19.64
CA CYS A 26 2.17 6.21 18.75
C CYS A 26 2.23 7.34 17.73
N LEU A 27 1.11 7.67 17.07
CA LEU A 27 1.06 8.74 16.08
C LEU A 27 1.40 10.11 16.70
N VAL A 28 0.85 10.43 17.88
CA VAL A 28 1.14 11.69 18.60
C VAL A 28 2.63 11.77 18.99
N ASN A 29 3.25 10.65 19.35
CA ASN A 29 4.66 10.57 19.70
C ASN A 29 5.60 10.51 18.47
N GLY A 30 5.13 10.82 17.27
CA GLY A 30 5.93 10.81 16.03
C GLY A 30 6.13 9.43 15.42
N GLY A 31 5.34 8.44 15.82
CA GLY A 31 5.33 7.10 15.23
C GLY A 31 4.89 7.15 13.76
N LYS A 32 5.53 6.34 12.92
CA LYS A 32 5.22 6.25 11.49
C LYS A 32 3.94 5.45 11.26
N SER A 33 3.16 5.86 10.26
CA SER A 33 2.03 5.07 9.78
C SER A 33 2.53 3.73 9.19
N LYS A 34 1.63 2.74 9.10
CA LYS A 34 1.94 1.47 8.45
C LYS A 34 2.31 1.67 6.97
N SER A 35 1.68 2.61 6.27
CA SER A 35 2.01 2.92 4.87
C SER A 35 3.46 3.38 4.74
N LEU A 36 3.87 4.39 5.51
CA LEU A 36 5.24 4.92 5.49
C LEU A 36 6.27 3.88 5.94
N SER A 37 5.92 3.06 6.94
CA SER A 37 6.80 1.99 7.42
C SER A 37 6.98 0.88 6.38
N ASN A 38 5.94 0.55 5.63
CA ASN A 38 5.98 -0.48 4.58
C ASN A 38 6.65 0.03 3.31
N GLU A 39 6.42 1.30 2.94
CA GLU A 39 7.10 1.97 1.82
C GLU A 39 8.61 1.93 2.01
N ALA A 40 9.10 2.25 3.22
CA ALA A 40 10.52 2.16 3.56
C ALA A 40 11.10 0.73 3.51
N LYS A 41 10.25 -0.30 3.49
CA LYS A 41 10.63 -1.71 3.39
C LYS A 41 10.42 -2.28 1.98
N GLY A 42 9.87 -1.48 1.05
CA GLY A 42 9.60 -1.90 -0.31
C GLY A 42 10.90 -2.22 -1.06
N TRP A 43 10.87 -3.27 -1.88
CA TRP A 43 11.99 -3.66 -2.75
C TRP A 43 11.91 -3.00 -4.12
N LEU A 44 10.72 -2.51 -4.49
CA LEU A 44 10.44 -1.81 -5.74
C LEU A 44 10.75 -0.33 -5.60
N LEU A 45 11.33 0.25 -6.65
CA LEU A 45 11.45 1.69 -6.80
C LEU A 45 10.07 2.32 -7.04
N PRO A 46 9.87 3.61 -6.71
CA PRO A 46 8.59 4.28 -6.95
C PRO A 46 8.10 4.16 -8.40
N ASP A 47 9.02 4.27 -9.37
CA ASP A 47 8.70 4.13 -10.79
C ASP A 47 8.26 2.70 -11.15
N GLU A 48 8.85 1.69 -10.52
CA GLU A 48 8.48 0.28 -10.71
C GLU A 48 7.10 -0.02 -10.11
N VAL A 49 6.79 0.58 -8.96
CA VAL A 49 5.46 0.47 -8.35
C VAL A 49 4.39 1.01 -9.30
N GLU A 50 4.64 2.14 -9.96
CA GLU A 50 3.69 2.73 -10.92
C GLU A 50 3.47 1.82 -12.14
N VAL A 51 4.53 1.16 -12.62
CA VAL A 51 4.42 0.17 -13.70
C VAL A 51 3.53 -1.00 -13.29
N VAL A 52 3.73 -1.55 -12.08
CA VAL A 52 2.94 -2.67 -11.55
C VAL A 52 1.47 -2.28 -11.37
N ILE A 53 1.20 -1.07 -10.87
CA ILE A 53 -0.17 -0.54 -10.71
C ILE A 53 -0.85 -0.42 -12.09
N ARG A 54 -0.17 0.16 -13.08
CA ARG A 54 -0.70 0.30 -14.43
C ARG A 54 -1.01 -1.06 -15.05
N TYR A 55 -0.11 -2.02 -14.92
CA TYR A 55 -0.34 -3.40 -15.37
C TYR A 55 -1.58 -4.02 -14.71
N ALA A 56 -1.74 -3.88 -13.39
CA ALA A 56 -2.90 -4.41 -12.68
C ALA A 56 -4.23 -3.80 -13.16
N ILE A 57 -4.23 -2.50 -13.46
CA ILE A 57 -5.39 -1.80 -14.03
C ILE A 57 -5.70 -2.32 -15.43
N GLU A 58 -4.68 -2.43 -16.29
CA GLU A 58 -4.83 -2.94 -17.66
C GLU A 58 -5.39 -4.37 -17.69
N VAL A 59 -4.80 -5.29 -16.92
CA VAL A 59 -5.27 -6.69 -16.83
C VAL A 59 -6.73 -6.75 -16.40
N THR A 60 -7.11 -5.93 -15.42
CA THR A 60 -8.49 -5.84 -14.93
C THR A 60 -9.44 -5.28 -15.99
N ASN A 61 -9.04 -4.24 -16.72
CA ASN A 61 -9.81 -3.65 -17.81
C ASN A 61 -10.05 -4.64 -18.95
N HIS A 62 -9.05 -5.49 -19.24
CA HIS A 62 -9.16 -6.58 -20.20
C HIS A 62 -9.97 -7.78 -19.68
N ARG A 63 -10.59 -7.68 -18.49
CA ARG A 63 -11.38 -8.73 -17.82
C ARG A 63 -10.59 -10.03 -17.60
N PHE A 64 -9.27 -9.96 -17.59
CA PHE A 64 -8.45 -11.10 -17.20
C PHE A 64 -8.35 -11.15 -15.68
N PRO A 65 -8.44 -12.34 -15.07
CA PRO A 65 -8.25 -12.47 -13.65
C PRO A 65 -6.80 -12.15 -13.29
N LEU A 66 -6.57 -11.05 -12.57
CA LEU A 66 -5.30 -10.77 -11.95
C LEU A 66 -5.11 -11.72 -10.77
N THR A 67 -4.37 -12.80 -11.00
CA THR A 67 -3.96 -13.72 -9.94
C THR A 67 -2.70 -13.21 -9.26
N HIS A 68 -2.54 -13.53 -7.97
CA HIS A 68 -1.31 -13.22 -7.24
C HIS A 68 -0.07 -13.79 -7.95
N ARG A 69 -0.18 -14.98 -8.57
CA ARG A 69 0.92 -15.58 -9.33
C ARG A 69 1.36 -14.70 -10.50
N ARG A 70 0.43 -14.22 -11.33
CA ARG A 70 0.74 -13.35 -12.48
C ARG A 70 1.31 -12.01 -12.05
N LEU A 71 0.77 -11.43 -10.97
CA LEU A 71 1.31 -10.20 -10.41
C LEU A 71 2.76 -10.40 -9.95
N LYS A 72 3.05 -11.52 -9.28
CA LYS A 72 4.41 -11.88 -8.88
C LYS A 72 5.33 -12.06 -10.09
N GLU A 73 4.91 -12.83 -11.09
CA GLU A 73 5.70 -13.04 -12.33
C GLU A 73 6.09 -11.69 -12.96
N HIS A 74 5.13 -10.76 -13.07
CA HIS A 74 5.39 -9.43 -13.62
C HIS A 74 6.33 -8.58 -12.75
N VAL A 75 6.18 -8.64 -11.42
CA VAL A 75 7.09 -7.98 -10.47
C VAL A 75 8.50 -8.56 -10.57
N ASP A 76 8.63 -9.89 -10.68
CA ASP A 76 9.91 -10.59 -10.81
C ASP A 76 10.59 -10.23 -12.14
N GLU A 77 9.85 -10.07 -13.25
CA GLU A 77 10.37 -9.59 -14.53
C GLU A 77 10.96 -8.18 -14.42
N ILE A 78 10.26 -7.25 -13.75
CA ILE A 78 10.73 -5.88 -13.52
C ILE A 78 12.01 -5.89 -12.68
N CYS A 79 12.00 -6.64 -11.57
CA CYS A 79 13.17 -6.77 -10.71
C CYS A 79 14.36 -7.41 -11.45
N THR A 80 14.11 -8.46 -12.24
CA THR A 80 15.15 -9.13 -13.05
C THR A 80 15.73 -8.17 -14.10
N ALA A 81 14.90 -7.33 -14.73
CA ALA A 81 15.38 -6.34 -15.70
C ALA A 81 16.29 -5.28 -15.07
N ARG A 82 16.00 -4.86 -13.82
CA ARG A 82 16.82 -3.88 -13.10
C ARG A 82 18.07 -4.48 -12.45
N LEU A 83 17.92 -5.62 -11.78
CA LEU A 83 18.96 -6.23 -10.94
C LEU A 83 19.78 -7.28 -11.69
N GLY A 84 19.30 -7.76 -12.84
CA GLY A 84 19.97 -8.75 -13.66
C GLY A 84 20.25 -10.05 -12.89
N SER A 85 21.48 -10.54 -12.96
CA SER A 85 21.92 -11.76 -12.28
C SER A 85 22.02 -11.64 -10.75
N GLN A 86 21.72 -10.47 -10.17
CA GLN A 86 21.72 -10.26 -8.72
C GLN A 86 20.33 -10.48 -8.09
N PHE A 87 19.31 -10.73 -8.90
CA PHE A 87 17.96 -11.09 -8.46
C PHE A 87 17.83 -12.60 -8.25
#